data_AF-A0A484Z896-F1
#
_entry.id   AF-A0A484Z896-F1
#
_cell.length_a   1.000
_cell.length_b   1.000
_cell.length_c   1.000
_cell.angle_alpha   90.00
_cell.angle_beta   90.00
_cell.angle_gamma   90.00
#
_symmetry.space_group_name_H-M   'P 1'
#
loop_
_entity.id
_entity.type
_entity.pdbx_description
1 polymer ?
#
loop_
_entity_poly.entity_id
_entity_poly.type
_entity_poly.pdbx_seq_one_letter_code
_entity_poly.pdbx_strand_id
1 'polypeptide(L)' 'MANSTRSRSAERLVDIFIALHLHGVVHRCDLMNKFGITERTVYRDLQALSPIIEHVGDGRYRLIPAYQKAALDDSE' A
#
# COMPACT_ATOMS: atom_id res chain seq x y z
N MET A 1 -29.91 -2.26 -14.19
CA MET A 1 -29.03 -2.49 -13.03
C MET A 1 -27.62 -2.09 -13.45
N ALA A 2 -27.08 -1.00 -12.94
CA ALA A 2 -25.71 -0.61 -13.26
C ALA A 2 -24.77 -1.63 -12.60
N ASN A 3 -24.21 -2.54 -13.39
CA ASN A 3 -23.07 -3.34 -12.95
C ASN A 3 -21.93 -2.34 -12.71
N SER A 4 -21.76 -1.91 -11.46
CA SER A 4 -20.57 -1.19 -11.05
C SER A 4 -19.42 -2.18 -11.21
N THR A 5 -18.72 -2.12 -12.35
CA THR A 5 -17.51 -2.88 -12.56
C THR A 5 -16.50 -2.38 -11.54
N ARG A 6 -16.44 -3.03 -10.36
CA ARG A 6 -15.47 -2.67 -9.33
C ARG A 6 -14.08 -2.89 -9.94
N SER A 7 -13.30 -1.82 -9.97
CA SER A 7 -11.96 -1.87 -10.53
C SER A 7 -11.06 -2.64 -9.57
N ARG A 8 -10.61 -3.83 -9.99
CA ARG A 8 -9.67 -4.65 -9.21
C ARG A 8 -8.40 -3.88 -8.84
N SER A 9 -7.95 -2.93 -9.65
CA SER A 9 -6.80 -2.09 -9.29
C SER A 9 -7.16 -1.06 -8.23
N ALA A 10 -8.35 -0.47 -8.28
CA ALA A 10 -8.79 0.47 -7.24
C ALA A 10 -8.92 -0.22 -5.87
N GLU A 11 -9.50 -1.42 -5.83
CA GLU A 11 -9.59 -2.23 -4.61
C GLU A 11 -8.20 -2.53 -4.03
N ARG A 12 -7.24 -2.92 -4.88
CA ARG A 12 -5.85 -3.14 -4.41
C ARG A 12 -5.18 -1.88 -3.89
N LEU A 13 -5.38 -0.74 -4.54
CA LEU A 13 -4.80 0.53 -4.08
C LEU A 13 -5.35 0.91 -2.70
N VAL A 14 -6.65 0.73 -2.48
CA VAL A 14 -7.29 0.95 -1.18
C VAL A 14 -6.72 -0.03 -0.14
N ASP A 15 -6.61 -1.32 -0.46
CA ASP A 15 -6.06 -2.32 0.44
C ASP A 15 -4.59 -2.06 0.81
N ILE A 16 -3.76 -1.64 -0.15
CA ILE A 16 -2.36 -1.28 0.10
C ILE A 16 -2.29 -0.06 1.01
N PHE A 17 -3.12 0.96 0.75
CA PHE A 17 -3.17 2.16 1.58
C PHE A 17 -3.61 1.85 3.01
N ILE A 18 -4.63 1.01 3.20
CA ILE A 18 -5.07 0.55 4.53
C ILE A 18 -3.93 -0.18 5.25
N ALA A 19 -3.25 -1.12 4.57
CA ALA A 19 -2.14 -1.86 5.16
C ALA A 19 -0.99 -0.91 5.58
N LEU A 20 -0.67 0.07 4.75
CA LEU A 20 0.32 1.11 5.06
C LEU A 20 -0.09 1.96 6.28
N HIS A 21 -1.36 2.30 6.40
CA HIS A 21 -1.86 3.11 7.52
C HIS A 21 -1.89 2.32 8.84
N LEU A 22 -2.23 1.03 8.80
CA LEU A 22 -2.36 0.18 9.99
C LEU A 22 -1.02 -0.41 10.46
N HIS A 23 -0.15 -0.79 9.52
CA HIS A 23 1.08 -1.54 9.82
C HIS A 23 2.35 -0.73 9.57
N GLY A 24 2.23 0.48 9.00
CA GLY A 24 3.34 1.38 8.72
C GLY A 24 4.20 0.98 7.51
N VAL A 25 4.31 -0.31 7.19
CA VAL A 25 5.14 -0.83 6.11
C VAL A 25 4.44 -1.95 5.34
N VAL A 26 4.69 -2.02 4.03
CA VAL A 26 4.33 -3.15 3.17
C VAL A 26 5.54 -3.64 2.39
N HIS A 27 5.61 -4.93 2.11
CA HIS A 27 6.67 -5.53 1.31
C HIS A 27 6.13 -6.06 -0.02
N ARG A 28 6.84 -5.81 -1.12
CA ARG A 28 6.37 -6.14 -2.49
C ARG A 28 6.00 -7.62 -2.67
N CYS A 29 6.76 -8.55 -2.07
CA CYS A 29 6.48 -9.98 -2.20
C CYS A 29 5.18 -10.37 -1.50
N ASP A 30 4.85 -9.71 -0.38
CA ASP A 30 3.61 -9.96 0.34
C ASP A 30 2.42 -9.47 -0.47
N LEU A 31 2.57 -8.34 -1.17
CA LEU A 31 1.54 -7.83 -2.09
C LEU A 31 1.35 -8.77 -3.29
N MET A 32 2.43 -9.32 -3.86
CA MET A 32 2.34 -10.31 -4.94
C MET A 32 1.55 -11.54 -4.48
N ASN A 33 1.91 -12.09 -3.32
CA ASN A 33 1.28 -13.27 -2.75
C ASN A 33 -0.19 -13.00 -2.38
N LYS A 34 -0.48 -11.88 -1.69
CA LYS A 34 -1.82 -11.49 -1.25
C LYS A 34 -2.79 -11.37 -2.43
N PHE A 35 -2.37 -10.75 -3.52
CA PHE A 35 -3.26 -10.45 -4.65
C PHE A 35 -3.14 -11.44 -5.82
N GLY A 36 -2.19 -12.38 -5.78
CA GLY A 36 -1.94 -13.29 -6.90
C GLY A 36 -1.50 -12.55 -8.17
N ILE A 37 -0.67 -11.52 -8.03
CA ILE A 37 -0.24 -10.65 -9.14
C ILE A 37 1.27 -10.68 -9.34
N THR A 38 1.70 -10.28 -10.54
CA THR A 38 3.12 -10.17 -10.89
C THR A 38 3.78 -8.97 -10.22
N GLU A 39 5.11 -9.04 -10.09
CA GLU A 39 5.93 -7.93 -9.59
C GLU A 39 5.69 -6.63 -10.38
N ARG A 40 5.57 -6.72 -11.71
CA ARG A 40 5.22 -5.58 -12.58
C ARG A 40 3.90 -4.91 -12.17
N THR A 41 2.90 -5.68 -11.77
CA THR A 41 1.60 -5.15 -11.34
C THR A 41 1.71 -4.49 -9.97
N VAL A 42 2.48 -5.08 -9.05
CA VAL A 42 2.80 -4.47 -7.75
C VAL A 42 3.51 -3.12 -7.94
N TYR A 43 4.54 -3.06 -8.78
CA TYR A 43 5.24 -1.79 -9.03
C TYR A 43 4.34 -0.72 -9.64
N ARG A 44 3.43 -1.09 -10.55
CA ARG A 44 2.46 -0.13 -11.10
C ARG A 44 1.52 0.40 -10.02
N ASP A 45 1.01 -0.47 -9.15
CA ASP A 45 0.09 -0.08 -8.08
C ASP A 45 0.84 0.79 -7.03
N LEU A 46 2.08 0.46 -6.68
CA LEU A 46 2.93 1.28 -5.81
C LEU A 46 3.31 2.63 -6.45
N GLN A 47 3.58 2.66 -7.76
CA GLN A 47 3.86 3.90 -8.49
C GLN A 47 2.66 4.86 -8.45
N ALA A 48 1.43 4.34 -8.49
CA ALA A 48 0.22 5.15 -8.36
C ALA A 48 0.10 5.80 -6.96
N LEU A 49 0.74 5.23 -5.94
CA LEU A 49 0.79 5.75 -4.58
C LEU A 49 2.05 6.59 -4.30
N SER A 50 2.95 6.74 -5.27
CA SER A 50 4.25 7.44 -5.08
C SER A 50 4.18 8.86 -4.48
N PRO A 51 3.11 9.67 -4.65
CA PRO A 51 3.04 10.98 -3.97
C PRO A 51 2.91 10.88 -2.44
N ILE A 52 2.52 9.73 -1.91
CA ILE A 52 2.21 9.54 -0.48
C ILE A 52 3.02 8.42 0.18
N ILE A 53 3.82 7.65 -0.58
CA ILE A 53 4.69 6.59 -0.07
C ILE A 53 6.15 6.82 -0.46
N GLU A 54 7.06 6.26 0.32
CA GLU A 54 8.49 6.18 0.03
C GLU A 54 8.97 4.73 0.03
N HIS A 55 9.98 4.44 -0.78
CA HIS A 55 10.70 3.16 -0.78
C HIS A 55 11.81 3.22 0.26
N VAL A 56 11.79 2.28 1.21
CA VAL A 56 12.76 2.26 2.34
C VAL A 56 13.82 1.16 2.21
N GLY A 57 13.97 0.60 1.00
CA GLY A 57 14.90 -0.47 0.70
C GLY A 57 14.30 -1.86 0.88
N ASP A 58 14.98 -2.89 0.34
CA ASP A 58 14.57 -4.29 0.44
C ASP A 58 13.13 -4.54 -0.06
N GLY A 59 12.69 -3.73 -1.03
CA GLY A 59 11.31 -3.72 -1.57
C GLY A 59 10.20 -3.46 -0.54
N ARG A 60 10.52 -2.73 0.53
CA ARG A 60 9.59 -2.23 1.53
C ARG A 60 9.19 -0.79 1.22
N TYR A 61 7.92 -0.47 1.49
CA TYR A 61 7.34 0.84 1.26
C TYR A 61 6.58 1.28 2.51
N ARG A 62 6.62 2.58 2.81
CA ARG A 62 5.87 3.20 3.91
C ARG A 62 5.27 4.53 3.50
N LEU A 63 4.30 5.04 4.26
CA LEU A 63 3.79 6.40 4.05
C LEU A 63 4.92 7.42 4.27
N ILE A 64 4.96 8.50 3.49
CA ILE A 64 5.89 9.61 3.78
C ILE A 64 5.56 10.23 5.15
N PRO A 65 6.55 10.84 5.85
CA PRO A 65 6.36 11.34 7.22
C PRO A 65 5.11 12.21 7.44
N ALA A 66 4.71 13.01 6.45
CA ALA A 66 3.52 13.87 6.52
C ALA A 66 2.19 13.10 6.69
N TYR A 67 2.14 11.82 6.31
CA TYR A 67 0.95 10.96 6.43
C TYR A 67 1.13 9.82 7.43
N GLN A 68 2.29 9.74 8.09
CA GLN A 68 2.47 8.78 9.16
C GLN A 68 1.61 9.20 10.33
N LYS A 69 0.90 8.25 10.95
CA LYS A 69 0.28 8.48 12.24
C LYS A 69 1.39 8.99 13.16
N ALA A 70 1.23 10.19 13.72
CA ALA A 70 2.08 10.61 14.83
C ALA A 70 2.07 9.45 15.82
N ALA A 71 3.24 8.93 16.19
CA ALA A 71 3.37 7.96 17.26
C ALA A 71 2.90 8.65 18.55
N LEU A 72 1.58 8.74 18.72
CA LEU A 72 0.92 9.19 19.93
C LEU A 72 1.05 8.01 20.88
N ASP A 73 2.06 8.14 21.75
CA ASP A 73 2.10 7.62 23.12
C ASP A 73 1.43 6.26 23.35
N ASP A 74 2.13 5.19 23.00
CA ASP A 74 2.01 3.91 23.72
C ASP A 74 3.19 3.82 24.72
N SER A 75 3.33 4.84 25.57
CA SER A 75 4.05 4.71 26.84
C SER A 75 3.00 4.54 27.94
N GLU A 76 2.64 3.28 28.22
CA GLU A 76 2.09 2.90 29.53
C GLU A 76 3.20 2.88 30.59
#